data_AF-A0A960P3J5-F1
#
_entry.id   AF-A0A960P3J5-F1
#
_cell.length_a   1.000
_cell.length_b   1.000
_cell.length_c   1.000
_cell.angle_alpha   90.00
_cell.angle_beta   90.00
_cell.angle_gamma   90.00
#
_symmetry.space_group_name_H-M   'P 1'
#
loop_
_entity.id
_entity.type
_entity.pdbx_description
1 polymer ?
#
loop_
_entity_poly.entity_id
_entity_poly.type
_entity_poly.pdbx_seq_one_letter_code
_entity_poly.pdbx_strand_id
1 'polypeptide(L)'
;SSPDSATVLSLTDANQSSPSALHGDSGEDEQGPGDLRVADLDETGLDDSDLDDTDLDETDLDVADPEDDESIASVHDLFERIRAEDPPADTGPLDVTSGGPTGEGAGPATSEGSNVAVLEAVAPSDPTSEEDASGVSAAVEEAPEHSSEPAEEAMGDSALLARRSELLTPAQKLTTRAVKRLFGDEQNDVLDRVRRLRRNRAEVSDLLGEDDSAALEHFVEVLTEPYVLAASAGCVQWCELADTEHAAPTAADVVDRLKAQVGEILELRRARVRDLLVAHVDAGADTSELVDRIRSVYRDYRGSDAAELAGDLAAGGYSAGSALAAGTEATWRWVVDNGGRPCADAEDNALEGSVVCGSAFPTGDTVPPAHPGCRCIVVPAPDPES
;
A
#
# COMPACT_ATOMS: atom_id res chain seq x y z
N SER A 1 7.62 24.06 51.34
CA SER A 1 6.37 23.31 51.11
C SER A 1 5.42 24.20 50.33
N SER A 2 4.61 23.62 49.45
CA SER A 2 3.72 24.35 48.52
C SER A 2 2.63 25.16 49.24
N PRO A 3 1.92 26.03 48.50
CA PRO A 3 0.65 25.54 47.95
C PRO A 3 0.50 25.74 46.43
N ASP A 4 -0.10 24.76 45.77
CA ASP A 4 -0.64 24.85 44.41
C ASP A 4 -2.17 24.89 44.48
N SER A 5 -2.80 25.88 43.82
CA SER A 5 -4.23 25.90 43.45
C SER A 5 -4.60 27.21 42.73
N ALA A 6 -4.60 27.20 41.39
CA ALA A 6 -5.35 28.14 40.54
C ALA A 6 -5.63 27.44 39.20
N THR A 7 -6.85 26.98 38.94
CA THR A 7 -8.00 27.74 38.37
C THR A 7 -8.12 27.47 36.88
N VAL A 8 -9.09 26.62 36.52
CA VAL A 8 -9.52 26.39 35.13
C VAL A 8 -10.23 27.60 34.54
N LEU A 9 -10.00 27.87 33.26
CA LEU A 9 -10.91 28.62 32.40
C LEU A 9 -10.95 27.96 31.01
N SER A 10 -12.17 27.63 30.57
CA SER A 10 -12.50 27.33 29.18
C SER A 10 -12.93 28.63 28.48
N LEU A 11 -12.73 28.71 27.16
CA LEU A 11 -13.42 29.66 26.29
C LEU A 11 -13.41 29.15 24.84
N THR A 12 -14.59 28.90 24.30
CA THR A 12 -14.84 28.61 22.88
C THR A 12 -15.35 29.86 22.15
N ASP A 13 -15.25 29.82 20.81
CA ASP A 13 -16.00 30.62 19.82
C ASP A 13 -16.05 32.16 19.88
N ALA A 14 -15.55 32.79 18.82
CA ALA A 14 -16.24 33.90 18.15
C ALA A 14 -15.70 34.14 16.72
N ASN A 15 -16.47 33.75 15.70
CA ASN A 15 -16.26 34.12 14.29
C ASN A 15 -17.19 35.29 13.91
N GLN A 16 -16.67 36.41 13.36
CA GLN A 16 -17.25 37.16 12.22
C GLN A 16 -16.56 38.50 11.87
N SER A 17 -16.95 39.05 10.69
CA SER A 17 -16.92 40.46 10.26
C SER A 17 -15.69 41.04 9.55
N SER A 18 -15.69 40.90 8.21
CA SER A 18 -15.21 41.94 7.26
C SER A 18 -16.28 43.06 7.09
N PRO A 19 -16.11 44.08 6.21
CA PRO A 19 -14.92 44.61 5.54
C PRO A 19 -14.71 46.12 5.81
N SER A 20 -13.70 46.75 5.17
CA SER A 20 -13.52 48.22 5.16
C SER A 20 -13.40 48.77 3.74
N ALA A 21 -14.03 49.92 3.46
CA ALA A 21 -14.06 50.54 2.14
C ALA A 21 -13.99 52.09 2.22
N LEU A 22 -13.11 52.67 1.40
CA LEU A 22 -12.99 54.10 1.07
C LEU A 22 -12.60 54.13 -0.42
N HIS A 23 -13.30 54.78 -1.37
CA HIS A 23 -13.50 56.23 -1.52
C HIS A 23 -12.17 57.01 -1.42
N GLY A 24 -11.56 57.55 -2.49
CA GLY A 24 -11.90 57.59 -3.92
C GLY A 24 -11.76 59.02 -4.48
N ASP A 25 -11.20 59.18 -5.69
CA ASP A 25 -11.24 60.43 -6.46
C ASP A 25 -11.05 60.16 -7.97
N SER A 26 -11.06 61.24 -8.76
CA SER A 26 -11.46 61.28 -10.18
C SER A 26 -10.31 61.73 -11.08
N GLY A 27 -10.27 61.26 -12.33
CA GLY A 27 -9.33 61.73 -13.34
C GLY A 27 -9.71 61.25 -14.74
N GLU A 28 -10.21 62.17 -15.57
CA GLU A 28 -10.56 61.93 -16.97
C GLU A 28 -9.35 62.17 -17.87
N ASP A 29 -9.14 61.32 -18.89
CA ASP A 29 -8.46 61.71 -20.12
C ASP A 29 -8.78 60.70 -21.25
N GLU A 30 -9.36 61.17 -22.36
CA GLU A 30 -9.57 60.37 -23.57
C GLU A 30 -8.38 60.51 -24.52
N GLN A 31 -7.83 59.40 -25.04
CA GLN A 31 -7.11 59.40 -26.32
C GLN A 31 -7.12 58.01 -26.98
N GLY A 32 -7.16 58.01 -28.32
CA GLY A 32 -7.51 56.85 -29.14
C GLY A 32 -6.35 55.88 -29.49
N PRO A 33 -6.65 54.81 -30.25
CA PRO A 33 -5.73 53.71 -30.51
C PRO A 33 -4.60 54.07 -31.49
N GLY A 34 -3.37 53.65 -31.18
CA GLY A 34 -2.17 53.92 -31.98
C GLY A 34 -1.36 52.66 -32.33
N ASP A 35 -1.30 52.37 -33.63
CA ASP A 35 -0.30 51.56 -34.37
C ASP A 35 0.95 51.12 -33.57
N LEU A 36 0.99 49.86 -33.13
CA LEU A 36 2.22 49.20 -32.69
C LEU A 36 2.71 48.24 -33.78
N ARG A 37 3.95 48.46 -34.21
CA ARG A 37 4.55 47.81 -35.37
C ARG A 37 5.21 46.50 -34.97
N VAL A 38 5.07 45.51 -35.85
CA VAL A 38 5.92 44.32 -35.85
C VAL A 38 7.37 44.75 -36.10
N ALA A 39 8.30 44.20 -35.33
CA ALA A 39 9.73 44.29 -35.54
C ALA A 39 10.32 42.90 -35.29
N ASP A 40 11.29 42.53 -36.12
CA ASP A 40 11.76 41.16 -36.30
C ASP A 40 12.69 40.68 -35.18
N LEU A 41 12.71 39.37 -34.94
CA LEU A 41 13.81 38.66 -34.30
C LEU A 41 14.08 37.38 -35.11
N ASP A 42 15.32 37.20 -35.54
CA ASP A 42 15.73 36.12 -36.45
C ASP A 42 15.64 34.73 -35.82
N GLU A 43 15.13 33.75 -36.58
CA GLU A 43 15.31 32.34 -36.27
C GLU A 43 16.74 31.91 -36.61
N THR A 44 17.58 31.73 -35.58
CA THR A 44 18.84 30.99 -35.71
C THR A 44 18.59 29.54 -35.34
N GLY A 45 18.65 28.65 -36.33
CA GLY A 45 18.33 27.24 -36.15
C GLY A 45 19.26 26.54 -35.17
N LEU A 46 18.71 25.58 -34.42
CA LEU A 46 19.47 24.61 -33.65
C LEU A 46 19.78 23.42 -34.57
N ASP A 47 21.05 23.02 -34.61
CA ASP A 47 21.53 21.86 -35.34
C ASP A 47 21.33 20.62 -34.45
N ASP A 48 20.81 19.53 -35.03
CA ASP A 48 20.32 18.36 -34.30
C ASP A 48 21.23 17.16 -34.63
N SER A 49 22.37 17.09 -33.93
CA SER A 49 23.39 16.05 -34.10
C SER A 49 24.22 15.85 -32.82
N ASP A 50 24.84 14.67 -32.73
CA ASP A 50 25.85 14.26 -31.74
C ASP A 50 25.39 14.15 -30.26
N LEU A 51 24.44 13.24 -30.00
CA LEU A 51 24.44 12.43 -28.77
C LEU A 51 25.07 11.06 -29.07
N ASP A 52 26.30 10.87 -28.62
CA ASP A 52 27.12 9.67 -28.87
C ASP A 52 26.98 8.68 -27.70
N ASP A 53 26.16 7.64 -27.87
CA ASP A 53 26.02 6.54 -26.91
C ASP A 53 27.38 5.82 -26.77
N THR A 54 27.99 5.92 -25.59
CA THR A 54 29.28 5.30 -25.31
C THR A 54 29.16 4.25 -24.21
N ASP A 55 29.19 2.99 -24.66
CA ASP A 55 29.14 1.74 -23.92
C ASP A 55 29.78 1.78 -22.51
N LEU A 56 29.04 1.33 -21.50
CA LEU A 56 29.61 0.78 -20.27
C LEU A 56 29.53 -0.74 -20.33
N ASP A 57 30.66 -1.33 -20.71
CA ASP A 57 30.91 -2.76 -20.88
C ASP A 57 30.84 -3.51 -19.53
N GLU A 58 29.73 -4.21 -19.26
CA GLU A 58 29.64 -5.27 -18.23
C GLU A 58 29.41 -6.63 -18.90
N THR A 59 30.52 -7.30 -19.22
CA THR A 59 30.56 -8.67 -19.77
C THR A 59 30.85 -9.72 -18.68
N ASP A 60 30.59 -11.00 -19.01
CA ASP A 60 30.84 -12.22 -18.23
C ASP A 60 30.05 -12.45 -16.91
N LEU A 61 28.79 -12.89 -17.04
CA LEU A 61 28.32 -14.12 -16.37
C LEU A 61 27.25 -14.85 -17.22
N ASP A 62 27.68 -15.88 -17.96
CA ASP A 62 26.80 -16.77 -18.73
C ASP A 62 25.81 -17.58 -17.86
N VAL A 63 24.51 -17.48 -18.15
CA VAL A 63 23.57 -18.62 -18.06
C VAL A 63 22.65 -18.57 -19.28
N ALA A 64 22.52 -19.70 -19.98
CA ALA A 64 21.92 -19.78 -21.30
C ALA A 64 20.41 -19.46 -21.37
N ASP A 65 20.05 -18.77 -22.45
CA ASP A 65 18.69 -18.58 -22.95
C ASP A 65 18.23 -19.78 -23.80
N PRO A 66 16.94 -20.16 -23.76
CA PRO A 66 16.24 -20.82 -24.85
C PRO A 66 15.13 -19.94 -25.43
N GLU A 67 15.26 -19.61 -26.71
CA GLU A 67 14.29 -18.82 -27.49
C GLU A 67 12.85 -19.38 -27.44
N ASP A 68 11.86 -18.51 -27.23
CA ASP A 68 10.46 -18.73 -27.65
C ASP A 68 9.85 -17.38 -28.10
N ASP A 69 9.70 -17.21 -29.42
CA ASP A 69 9.01 -16.07 -30.05
C ASP A 69 7.53 -16.42 -30.30
N GLU A 70 6.65 -15.98 -29.40
CA GLU A 70 5.23 -15.81 -29.73
C GLU A 70 4.75 -14.39 -29.42
N SER A 71 4.12 -13.78 -30.43
CA SER A 71 3.69 -12.39 -30.43
C SER A 71 2.75 -12.07 -29.26
N ILE A 72 3.01 -10.95 -28.55
CA ILE A 72 2.10 -10.39 -27.55
C ILE A 72 0.83 -9.90 -28.24
N ALA A 73 -0.18 -10.78 -28.33
CA ALA A 73 -1.53 -10.42 -28.75
C ALA A 73 -2.13 -9.36 -27.81
N SER A 74 -3.01 -8.53 -28.33
CA SER A 74 -3.65 -7.48 -27.52
C SER A 74 -4.44 -8.10 -26.38
N VAL A 75 -4.38 -7.48 -25.19
CA VAL A 75 -5.22 -7.87 -24.04
C VAL A 75 -6.71 -7.86 -24.40
N HIS A 76 -7.11 -7.03 -25.38
CA HIS A 76 -8.46 -6.99 -25.93
C HIS A 76 -8.91 -8.33 -26.55
N ASP A 77 -8.03 -8.98 -27.33
CA ASP A 77 -8.32 -10.21 -28.07
C ASP A 77 -8.57 -11.39 -27.11
N LEU A 78 -7.87 -11.41 -25.97
CA LEU A 78 -8.07 -12.39 -24.91
C LEU A 78 -9.48 -12.24 -24.28
N PHE A 79 -9.92 -11.01 -24.03
CA PHE A 79 -11.24 -10.71 -23.51
C PHE A 79 -12.38 -10.89 -24.54
N GLU A 80 -12.09 -10.86 -25.84
CA GLU A 80 -13.06 -11.25 -26.87
C GLU A 80 -13.21 -12.78 -26.97
N ARG A 81 -12.10 -13.53 -26.95
CA ARG A 81 -12.15 -15.01 -27.00
C ARG A 81 -12.88 -15.62 -25.80
N ILE A 82 -12.64 -15.13 -24.58
CA ILE A 82 -13.33 -15.62 -23.37
C ILE A 82 -14.85 -15.41 -23.44
N ARG A 83 -15.34 -14.40 -24.17
CA ARG A 83 -16.79 -14.17 -24.37
C ARG A 83 -17.42 -15.04 -25.46
N ALA A 84 -16.64 -15.86 -26.18
CA ALA A 84 -17.09 -16.59 -27.37
C ALA A 84 -17.34 -18.09 -27.16
N GLU A 85 -16.89 -18.69 -26.05
CA GLU A 85 -16.81 -20.16 -25.91
C GLU A 85 -17.85 -20.83 -24.98
N ASP A 86 -18.69 -20.09 -24.26
CA ASP A 86 -19.70 -20.65 -23.32
C ASP A 86 -21.17 -20.59 -23.82
N PRO A 87 -21.74 -21.71 -24.30
CA PRO A 87 -23.17 -22.00 -24.31
C PRO A 87 -23.54 -23.06 -23.23
N PRO A 88 -24.75 -22.98 -22.61
CA PRO A 88 -25.04 -23.74 -21.39
C PRO A 88 -25.49 -25.21 -21.61
N ALA A 89 -25.04 -26.09 -20.70
CA ALA A 89 -25.64 -27.38 -20.34
C ALA A 89 -25.45 -27.56 -18.80
N ASP A 90 -26.44 -27.88 -17.97
CA ASP A 90 -27.42 -28.99 -17.96
C ASP A 90 -26.84 -30.33 -17.45
N THR A 91 -27.67 -31.18 -16.85
CA THR A 91 -27.37 -31.76 -15.52
C THR A 91 -27.21 -33.29 -15.41
N GLY A 92 -25.95 -33.76 -15.35
CA GLY A 92 -25.52 -35.05 -14.77
C GLY A 92 -26.00 -36.35 -15.46
N PRO A 93 -25.81 -37.55 -14.85
CA PRO A 93 -24.96 -37.91 -13.70
C PRO A 93 -23.94 -39.05 -14.01
N LEU A 94 -23.26 -39.56 -12.96
CA LEU A 94 -22.15 -40.53 -12.96
C LEU A 94 -22.48 -41.96 -13.48
N ASP A 95 -21.47 -42.65 -14.05
CA ASP A 95 -21.17 -44.08 -13.78
C ASP A 95 -19.70 -44.46 -14.10
N VAL A 96 -19.29 -45.69 -13.76
CA VAL A 96 -17.92 -46.24 -13.67
C VAL A 96 -17.66 -47.35 -14.72
N THR A 97 -16.41 -47.56 -15.19
CA THR A 97 -15.78 -48.90 -15.36
C THR A 97 -14.32 -48.87 -15.85
N SER A 98 -13.64 -50.03 -15.77
CA SER A 98 -12.18 -50.25 -15.88
C SER A 98 -11.68 -50.77 -17.25
N GLY A 99 -10.39 -50.57 -17.58
CA GLY A 99 -9.70 -51.40 -18.59
C GLY A 99 -8.20 -51.12 -18.80
N GLY A 100 -7.32 -52.04 -18.37
CA GLY A 100 -5.96 -52.25 -18.93
C GLY A 100 -5.93 -53.50 -19.83
N PRO A 101 -4.77 -54.11 -20.21
CA PRO A 101 -3.38 -53.94 -19.76
C PRO A 101 -2.44 -53.50 -20.95
N THR A 102 -1.15 -53.85 -21.20
CA THR A 102 -0.20 -54.89 -20.72
C THR A 102 1.27 -54.59 -21.11
N GLY A 103 2.24 -54.98 -20.26
CA GLY A 103 3.61 -55.39 -20.66
C GLY A 103 4.67 -54.30 -20.96
N GLU A 104 5.99 -54.58 -20.91
CA GLU A 104 6.71 -55.76 -20.37
C GLU A 104 8.24 -55.53 -20.20
N GLY A 105 8.83 -55.96 -19.07
CA GLY A 105 10.29 -56.18 -18.88
C GLY A 105 11.22 -54.95 -18.69
N ALA A 106 12.40 -55.05 -18.05
CA ALA A 106 13.00 -56.12 -17.23
C ALA A 106 14.12 -55.55 -16.30
N GLY A 107 14.50 -56.29 -15.24
CA GLY A 107 15.55 -55.92 -14.26
C GLY A 107 17.00 -56.26 -14.68
N PRO A 108 17.99 -56.39 -13.75
CA PRO A 108 17.86 -57.15 -12.49
C PRO A 108 18.43 -56.43 -11.22
N ALA A 109 18.60 -57.18 -10.11
CA ALA A 109 18.83 -56.66 -8.75
C ALA A 109 19.98 -57.33 -7.96
N THR A 110 20.31 -56.79 -6.78
CA THR A 110 20.83 -57.47 -5.56
C THR A 110 20.74 -56.46 -4.39
N SER A 111 19.93 -56.72 -3.35
CA SER A 111 20.29 -57.22 -1.99
C SER A 111 21.20 -56.28 -1.15
N GLU A 112 21.07 -56.13 0.18
CA GLU A 112 20.44 -56.99 1.18
C GLU A 112 20.15 -56.28 2.54
N GLY A 113 19.04 -56.61 3.22
CA GLY A 113 18.81 -56.37 4.67
C GLY A 113 18.49 -54.92 5.12
N SER A 114 17.96 -54.68 6.33
CA SER A 114 17.29 -55.60 7.28
C SER A 114 16.46 -54.82 8.34
N ASN A 115 15.53 -55.53 8.99
CA ASN A 115 14.87 -55.23 10.28
C ASN A 115 13.62 -54.33 10.26
N VAL A 116 12.53 -54.90 10.77
CA VAL A 116 11.28 -54.24 11.17
C VAL A 116 11.24 -54.20 12.70
N ALA A 117 10.66 -53.14 13.29
CA ALA A 117 10.24 -53.11 14.69
C ALA A 117 8.86 -52.44 14.78
N VAL A 118 7.96 -53.01 15.60
CA VAL A 118 6.53 -52.71 15.61
C VAL A 118 6.01 -52.81 17.05
N LEU A 119 5.32 -51.75 17.50
CA LEU A 119 4.46 -51.65 18.70
C LEU A 119 5.05 -52.02 20.08
N GLU A 120 4.88 -51.11 21.04
CA GLU A 120 4.44 -51.50 22.38
C GLU A 120 3.47 -50.44 22.93
N ALA A 121 2.33 -50.90 23.46
CA ALA A 121 1.30 -50.06 24.09
C ALA A 121 0.76 -50.80 25.32
N VAL A 122 0.75 -50.14 26.48
CA VAL A 122 0.55 -50.82 27.77
C VAL A 122 -0.82 -50.53 28.37
N ALA A 123 -1.71 -51.50 28.19
CA ALA A 123 -2.79 -52.02 29.05
C ALA A 123 -3.65 -51.09 29.96
N PRO A 124 -4.97 -51.33 30.06
CA PRO A 124 -5.90 -50.60 30.94
C PRO A 124 -6.00 -51.22 32.36
N SER A 125 -6.89 -50.67 33.21
CA SER A 125 -7.37 -51.35 34.42
C SER A 125 -8.81 -50.92 34.75
N ASP A 126 -9.69 -51.90 34.91
CA ASP A 126 -11.10 -51.76 35.30
C ASP A 126 -11.56 -53.04 36.04
N PRO A 127 -12.24 -52.95 37.20
CA PRO A 127 -12.90 -54.07 37.85
C PRO A 127 -14.40 -53.82 38.13
N THR A 128 -15.23 -54.24 37.19
CA THR A 128 -16.59 -54.81 37.34
C THR A 128 -17.28 -54.81 38.72
N SER A 129 -18.54 -54.34 38.75
CA SER A 129 -19.63 -54.88 39.59
C SER A 129 -21.00 -54.55 38.97
N GLU A 130 -22.03 -55.35 39.29
CA GLU A 130 -23.29 -55.43 38.53
C GLU A 130 -24.48 -54.71 39.21
N GLU A 131 -25.48 -54.38 38.37
CA GLU A 131 -26.91 -54.06 38.63
C GLU A 131 -27.40 -53.49 39.98
N ASP A 132 -28.02 -52.30 39.92
CA ASP A 132 -29.43 -52.14 40.34
C ASP A 132 -30.09 -51.00 39.53
N ALA A 133 -31.43 -50.91 39.54
CA ALA A 133 -32.21 -50.04 38.64
C ALA A 133 -33.07 -49.00 39.38
N SER A 134 -32.94 -47.73 38.99
CA SER A 134 -34.04 -46.75 39.07
C SER A 134 -33.79 -45.56 38.15
N GLY A 135 -34.84 -45.06 37.49
CA GLY A 135 -34.73 -43.93 36.57
C GLY A 135 -34.87 -42.57 37.27
N VAL A 136 -34.03 -41.61 36.87
CA VAL A 136 -34.22 -40.18 37.11
C VAL A 136 -34.04 -39.46 35.78
N SER A 137 -34.95 -38.56 35.43
CA SER A 137 -34.86 -37.76 34.21
C SER A 137 -33.70 -36.77 34.31
N ALA A 138 -32.67 -36.95 33.48
CA ALA A 138 -31.76 -35.86 33.17
C ALA A 138 -32.50 -34.85 32.30
N ALA A 139 -32.61 -33.61 32.76
CA ALA A 139 -32.91 -32.50 31.86
C ALA A 139 -31.71 -32.30 30.93
N VAL A 140 -31.98 -32.07 29.65
CA VAL A 140 -30.93 -31.65 28.71
C VAL A 140 -30.70 -30.17 28.97
N GLU A 141 -29.52 -29.80 29.46
CA GLU A 141 -29.07 -28.41 29.36
C GLU A 141 -28.80 -28.12 27.88
N GLU A 142 -29.60 -27.22 27.30
CA GLU A 142 -29.30 -26.63 26.01
C GLU A 142 -28.00 -25.82 26.16
N ALA A 143 -26.91 -26.32 25.57
CA ALA A 143 -25.75 -25.49 25.32
C ALA A 143 -26.18 -24.34 24.39
N PRO A 144 -25.75 -23.09 24.65
CA PRO A 144 -26.18 -21.95 23.86
C PRO A 144 -25.77 -22.16 22.40
N GLU A 145 -26.69 -21.87 21.49
CA GLU A 145 -26.41 -21.88 20.05
C GLU A 145 -25.34 -20.81 19.77
N HIS A 146 -24.13 -21.27 19.41
CA HIS A 146 -23.11 -20.37 18.87
C HIS A 146 -23.63 -19.82 17.55
N SER A 147 -23.86 -18.51 17.47
CA SER A 147 -24.25 -17.87 16.23
C SER A 147 -23.23 -18.17 15.12
N SER A 148 -23.73 -18.49 13.94
CA SER A 148 -22.95 -18.74 12.73
C SER A 148 -22.53 -17.46 12.00
N GLU A 149 -23.09 -16.30 12.38
CA GLU A 149 -22.84 -14.99 11.75
C GLU A 149 -21.34 -14.69 11.50
N PRO A 150 -20.40 -14.90 12.46
CA PRO A 150 -19.00 -14.52 12.27
C PRO A 150 -18.28 -15.28 11.14
N ALA A 151 -18.76 -16.46 10.75
CA ALA A 151 -18.14 -17.26 9.70
C ALA A 151 -18.58 -16.83 8.29
N GLU A 152 -19.83 -16.37 8.15
CA GLU A 152 -20.37 -15.89 6.87
C GLU A 152 -19.90 -14.46 6.60
N GLU A 153 -19.87 -13.60 7.62
CA GLU A 153 -19.32 -12.24 7.52
C GLU A 153 -17.81 -12.25 7.20
N ALA A 154 -17.01 -13.08 7.88
CA ALA A 154 -15.57 -13.18 7.60
C ALA A 154 -15.27 -13.73 6.19
N MET A 155 -16.16 -14.56 5.62
CA MET A 155 -16.05 -15.01 4.23
C MET A 155 -16.36 -13.87 3.24
N GLY A 156 -17.30 -12.99 3.57
CA GLY A 156 -17.54 -11.74 2.84
C GLY A 156 -16.34 -10.79 2.91
N ASP A 157 -15.82 -10.52 4.10
CA ASP A 157 -14.68 -9.61 4.32
C ASP A 157 -13.40 -10.11 3.64
N SER A 158 -13.15 -11.41 3.64
CA SER A 158 -12.06 -12.01 2.86
C SER A 158 -12.18 -11.72 1.35
N ALA A 159 -13.40 -11.68 0.80
CA ALA A 159 -13.62 -11.34 -0.61
C ALA A 159 -13.42 -9.83 -0.88
N LEU A 160 -13.84 -8.96 0.05
CA LEU A 160 -13.63 -7.51 -0.04
C LEU A 160 -12.13 -7.16 -0.03
N LEU A 161 -11.35 -7.81 0.84
CA LEU A 161 -9.90 -7.68 0.92
C LEU A 161 -9.18 -8.26 -0.31
N ALA A 162 -9.70 -9.35 -0.89
CA ALA A 162 -9.20 -9.92 -2.14
C ALA A 162 -9.42 -8.96 -3.32
N ARG A 163 -10.62 -8.41 -3.48
CA ARG A 163 -10.97 -7.42 -4.53
C ARG A 163 -10.05 -6.19 -4.47
N ARG A 164 -9.83 -5.64 -3.27
CA ARG A 164 -8.87 -4.54 -3.04
C ARG A 164 -7.46 -4.92 -3.50
N SER A 165 -7.01 -6.13 -3.20
CA SER A 165 -5.65 -6.61 -3.53
C SER A 165 -5.44 -6.78 -5.04
N GLU A 166 -6.47 -7.24 -5.75
CA GLU A 166 -6.51 -7.27 -7.21
C GLU A 166 -6.39 -5.84 -7.77
N LEU A 167 -7.30 -4.94 -7.38
CA LEU A 167 -7.38 -3.58 -7.90
C LEU A 167 -6.13 -2.73 -7.61
N LEU A 168 -5.43 -2.96 -6.49
CA LEU A 168 -4.19 -2.24 -6.16
C LEU A 168 -2.92 -2.81 -6.79
N THR A 169 -2.97 -4.00 -7.39
CA THR A 169 -1.79 -4.64 -8.02
C THR A 169 -1.10 -3.76 -9.08
N PRO A 170 -1.82 -3.05 -9.99
CA PRO A 170 -1.19 -2.13 -10.94
C PRO A 170 -0.51 -0.94 -10.26
N ALA A 171 -1.19 -0.28 -9.32
CA ALA A 171 -0.67 0.88 -8.59
C ALA A 171 0.60 0.51 -7.80
N GLN A 172 0.57 -0.55 -7.01
CA GLN A 172 1.72 -1.03 -6.23
C GLN A 172 2.93 -1.33 -7.13
N LYS A 173 2.72 -1.92 -8.32
CA LYS A 173 3.79 -2.19 -9.30
C LYS A 173 4.40 -0.91 -9.89
N LEU A 174 3.62 0.15 -10.09
CA LEU A 174 4.13 1.45 -10.53
C LEU A 174 4.86 2.17 -9.39
N THR A 175 4.22 2.30 -8.22
CA THR A 175 4.81 2.92 -7.02
C THR A 175 6.15 2.26 -6.63
N THR A 176 6.24 0.93 -6.67
CA THR A 176 7.50 0.21 -6.36
C THR A 176 8.63 0.60 -7.31
N ARG A 177 8.35 0.81 -8.61
CA ARG A 177 9.36 1.24 -9.59
C ARG A 177 9.75 2.70 -9.38
N ALA A 178 8.77 3.57 -9.15
CA ALA A 178 8.98 4.99 -8.86
C ALA A 178 9.84 5.19 -7.60
N VAL A 179 9.49 4.54 -6.49
CA VAL A 179 10.26 4.57 -5.22
C VAL A 179 11.69 4.05 -5.41
N LYS A 180 11.87 2.94 -6.14
CA LYS A 180 13.22 2.40 -6.44
C LYS A 180 14.07 3.36 -7.28
N ARG A 181 13.45 4.10 -8.20
CA ARG A 181 14.13 5.14 -8.99
C ARG A 181 14.48 6.37 -8.14
N LEU A 182 13.51 6.94 -7.42
CA LEU A 182 13.69 8.11 -6.57
C LEU A 182 14.85 7.94 -5.56
N PHE A 183 14.90 6.80 -4.86
CA PHE A 183 16.03 6.48 -3.96
C PHE A 183 17.31 6.04 -4.68
N GLY A 184 17.26 5.74 -5.98
CA GLY A 184 18.45 5.51 -6.82
C GLY A 184 19.08 6.83 -7.24
N ASP A 185 18.27 7.76 -7.71
CA ASP A 185 18.67 9.09 -8.13
C ASP A 185 19.15 9.90 -6.91
N GLU A 186 18.44 9.84 -5.76
CA GLU A 186 18.91 10.44 -4.50
C GLU A 186 20.20 9.79 -3.97
N GLN A 187 20.39 8.46 -4.11
CA GLN A 187 21.67 7.83 -3.76
C GLN A 187 22.83 8.43 -4.56
N ASN A 188 22.65 8.60 -5.88
CA ASN A 188 23.70 9.11 -6.75
C ASN A 188 24.09 10.52 -6.32
N ASP A 189 23.10 11.38 -6.08
CA ASP A 189 23.28 12.75 -5.60
C ASP A 189 23.98 12.81 -4.23
N VAL A 190 23.56 12.00 -3.26
CA VAL A 190 24.19 11.93 -1.93
C VAL A 190 25.63 11.43 -2.03
N LEU A 191 25.91 10.39 -2.81
CA LEU A 191 27.26 9.89 -3.00
C LEU A 191 28.17 10.92 -3.69
N ASP A 192 27.64 11.72 -4.61
CA ASP A 192 28.40 12.79 -5.25
C ASP A 192 28.65 13.99 -4.33
N ARG A 193 27.72 14.30 -3.41
CA ARG A 193 27.94 15.24 -2.31
C ARG A 193 29.05 14.73 -1.38
N VAL A 194 29.02 13.45 -0.98
CA VAL A 194 30.08 12.80 -0.18
C VAL A 194 31.45 12.86 -0.85
N ARG A 195 31.55 12.54 -2.14
CA ARG A 195 32.80 12.60 -2.93
C ARG A 195 33.41 14.00 -2.97
N ARG A 196 32.60 15.06 -2.82
CA ARG A 196 33.02 16.48 -2.86
C ARG A 196 33.41 17.03 -1.49
N LEU A 197 33.22 16.27 -0.39
CA LEU A 197 33.59 16.68 0.97
C LEU A 197 35.10 16.90 1.10
N ARG A 198 35.49 18.08 1.61
CA ARG A 198 36.89 18.44 1.89
C ARG A 198 37.31 18.14 3.34
N ARG A 199 36.49 17.39 4.09
CA ARG A 199 36.64 17.07 5.51
C ARG A 199 36.10 15.66 5.76
N ASN A 200 36.71 14.91 6.67
CA ASN A 200 36.21 13.60 7.11
C ASN A 200 35.07 13.75 8.15
N ARG A 201 34.14 14.66 7.88
CA ARG A 201 32.91 14.94 8.63
C ARG A 201 31.91 15.58 7.65
N ALA A 202 30.68 15.09 7.67
CA ALA A 202 29.53 15.67 6.99
C ALA A 202 28.41 15.86 8.01
N GLU A 203 27.63 16.91 7.84
CA GLU A 203 26.35 17.10 8.51
C GLU A 203 25.20 16.66 7.57
N VAL A 204 23.99 16.48 8.10
CA VAL A 204 22.86 16.01 7.28
C VAL A 204 22.54 17.00 6.15
N SER A 205 22.72 18.30 6.41
CA SER A 205 22.55 19.37 5.45
C SER A 205 23.57 19.35 4.30
N ASP A 206 24.81 18.87 4.53
CA ASP A 206 25.79 18.66 3.45
C ASP A 206 25.31 17.61 2.44
N LEU A 207 24.49 16.64 2.89
CA LEU A 207 24.07 15.49 2.10
C LEU A 207 22.64 15.61 1.54
N LEU A 208 21.69 16.11 2.32
CA LEU A 208 20.26 16.18 1.96
C LEU A 208 19.73 17.62 1.81
N GLY A 209 20.57 18.65 1.96
CA GLY A 209 20.12 20.04 2.06
C GLY A 209 19.53 20.36 3.44
N GLU A 210 19.26 21.64 3.73
CA GLU A 210 18.78 22.09 5.06
C GLU A 210 17.46 21.42 5.47
N ASP A 211 16.49 21.40 4.54
CA ASP A 211 15.17 20.80 4.69
C ASP A 211 14.82 19.92 3.46
N ASP A 212 13.61 19.37 3.45
CA ASP A 212 13.14 18.41 2.43
C ASP A 212 12.19 18.99 1.38
N SER A 213 11.96 20.30 1.32
CA SER A 213 10.92 20.89 0.45
C SER A 213 11.07 20.48 -1.02
N ALA A 214 12.28 20.57 -1.57
CA ALA A 214 12.56 20.18 -2.96
C ALA A 214 12.50 18.66 -3.21
N ALA A 215 12.82 17.85 -2.19
CA ALA A 215 12.68 16.39 -2.28
C ALA A 215 11.20 15.99 -2.22
N LEU A 216 10.41 16.64 -1.36
CA LEU A 216 8.96 16.46 -1.24
C LEU A 216 8.26 16.82 -2.54
N GLU A 217 8.56 17.97 -3.15
CA GLU A 217 8.00 18.39 -4.44
C GLU A 217 8.27 17.35 -5.54
N HIS A 218 9.52 16.90 -5.69
CA HIS A 218 9.89 15.92 -6.73
C HIS A 218 9.34 14.51 -6.47
N PHE A 219 9.35 14.03 -5.22
CA PHE A 219 8.73 12.74 -4.88
C PHE A 219 7.22 12.79 -5.12
N VAL A 220 6.53 13.87 -4.76
CA VAL A 220 5.09 14.04 -4.98
C VAL A 220 4.77 14.11 -6.48
N GLU A 221 5.56 14.85 -7.28
CA GLU A 221 5.44 14.87 -8.74
C GLU A 221 5.49 13.45 -9.34
N VAL A 222 6.54 12.68 -9.03
CA VAL A 222 6.77 11.34 -9.58
C VAL A 222 5.78 10.29 -9.03
N LEU A 223 5.25 10.48 -7.82
CA LEU A 223 4.30 9.55 -7.19
C LEU A 223 2.83 9.90 -7.43
N THR A 224 2.50 11.05 -8.03
CA THR A 224 1.12 11.50 -8.25
C THR A 224 0.32 10.52 -9.11
N GLU A 225 0.84 10.10 -10.27
CA GLU A 225 0.14 9.17 -11.18
C GLU A 225 -0.23 7.83 -10.50
N PRO A 226 0.70 7.07 -9.89
CA PRO A 226 0.35 5.80 -9.26
C PRO A 226 -0.49 5.97 -7.98
N TYR A 227 -0.43 7.11 -7.29
CA TYR A 227 -1.31 7.40 -6.15
C TYR A 227 -2.75 7.71 -6.60
N VAL A 228 -2.94 8.46 -7.70
CA VAL A 228 -4.24 8.66 -8.35
C VAL A 228 -4.83 7.33 -8.85
N LEU A 229 -3.99 6.42 -9.36
CA LEU A 229 -4.42 5.07 -9.74
C LEU A 229 -4.89 4.25 -8.52
N ALA A 230 -4.19 4.36 -7.38
CA ALA A 230 -4.62 3.73 -6.13
C ALA A 230 -5.95 4.31 -5.61
N ALA A 231 -6.12 5.63 -5.65
CA ALA A 231 -7.40 6.28 -5.32
C ALA A 231 -8.53 5.87 -6.29
N SER A 232 -8.22 5.73 -7.58
CA SER A 232 -9.19 5.23 -8.56
C SER A 232 -9.68 3.81 -8.22
N ALA A 233 -8.80 2.92 -7.74
CA ALA A 233 -9.17 1.60 -7.25
C ALA A 233 -10.12 1.64 -6.04
N GLY A 234 -9.86 2.52 -5.06
CA GLY A 234 -10.71 2.68 -3.88
C GLY A 234 -12.07 3.31 -4.18
N CYS A 235 -12.10 4.28 -5.11
CA CYS A 235 -13.32 4.88 -5.64
C CYS A 235 -14.17 3.84 -6.39
N VAL A 236 -13.56 3.00 -7.24
CA VAL A 236 -14.25 1.93 -7.98
C VAL A 236 -14.86 0.92 -7.01
N GLN A 237 -14.09 0.38 -6.05
CA GLN A 237 -14.62 -0.63 -5.14
C GLN A 237 -15.70 -0.07 -4.20
N TRP A 238 -15.61 1.20 -3.79
CA TRP A 238 -16.69 1.84 -3.05
C TRP A 238 -17.98 1.89 -3.87
N CYS A 239 -17.90 2.39 -5.11
CA CYS A 239 -19.04 2.47 -6.03
C CYS A 239 -19.65 1.09 -6.36
N GLU A 240 -18.82 0.05 -6.53
CA GLU A 240 -19.24 -1.34 -6.72
C GLU A 240 -20.06 -1.88 -5.53
N LEU A 241 -19.81 -1.40 -4.31
CA LEU A 241 -20.47 -1.86 -3.08
C LEU A 241 -21.68 -1.02 -2.67
N ALA A 242 -21.71 0.26 -3.06
CA ALA A 242 -22.77 1.21 -2.70
C ALA A 242 -23.89 1.36 -3.76
N ASP A 243 -23.70 0.79 -4.97
CA ASP A 243 -24.54 1.03 -6.16
C ASP A 243 -24.64 2.54 -6.53
N THR A 244 -23.48 3.22 -6.46
CA THR A 244 -23.34 4.68 -6.70
C THR A 244 -22.39 4.98 -7.86
N GLU A 245 -22.57 6.15 -8.50
CA GLU A 245 -21.61 6.70 -9.45
C GLU A 245 -20.80 7.85 -8.81
N HIS A 246 -19.48 7.86 -9.01
CA HIS A 246 -18.59 8.96 -8.64
C HIS A 246 -17.57 9.22 -9.79
N ALA A 247 -17.07 10.45 -9.90
CA ALA A 247 -16.05 10.79 -10.88
C ALA A 247 -14.70 10.14 -10.53
N ALA A 248 -13.86 9.84 -11.53
CA ALA A 248 -12.51 9.35 -11.27
C ALA A 248 -11.69 10.42 -10.49
N PRO A 249 -11.04 10.07 -9.37
CA PRO A 249 -10.21 11.01 -8.61
C PRO A 249 -9.10 11.63 -9.46
N THR A 250 -8.82 12.91 -9.24
CA THR A 250 -7.75 13.65 -9.91
C THR A 250 -6.56 13.85 -8.98
N ALA A 251 -5.43 14.32 -9.53
CA ALA A 251 -4.28 14.72 -8.73
C ALA A 251 -4.62 15.77 -7.65
N ALA A 252 -5.54 16.70 -7.95
CA ALA A 252 -5.92 17.76 -7.01
C ALA A 252 -6.66 17.23 -5.78
N ASP A 253 -7.41 16.13 -5.91
CA ASP A 253 -8.21 15.55 -4.82
C ASP A 253 -7.36 14.75 -3.82
N VAL A 254 -6.13 14.37 -4.20
CA VAL A 254 -5.27 13.46 -3.43
C VAL A 254 -3.91 14.05 -3.04
N VAL A 255 -3.48 15.14 -3.67
CA VAL A 255 -2.11 15.69 -3.55
C VAL A 255 -1.69 15.99 -2.11
N ASP A 256 -2.58 16.50 -1.27
CA ASP A 256 -2.20 16.89 0.10
C ASP A 256 -2.05 15.69 1.04
N ARG A 257 -2.77 14.58 0.81
CA ARG A 257 -2.56 13.31 1.51
C ARG A 257 -1.29 12.60 1.04
N LEU A 258 -1.00 12.66 -0.27
CA LEU A 258 0.27 12.20 -0.84
C LEU A 258 1.45 12.99 -0.26
N LYS A 259 1.36 14.33 -0.16
CA LYS A 259 2.38 15.16 0.50
C LYS A 259 2.62 14.77 1.95
N ALA A 260 1.56 14.51 2.72
CA ALA A 260 1.69 14.10 4.12
C ALA A 260 2.48 12.79 4.24
N GLN A 261 2.06 11.73 3.54
CA GLN A 261 2.74 10.43 3.57
C GLN A 261 4.18 10.49 3.04
N VAL A 262 4.44 11.25 1.97
CA VAL A 262 5.81 11.45 1.46
C VAL A 262 6.66 12.24 2.46
N GLY A 263 6.09 13.22 3.16
CA GLY A 263 6.77 13.98 4.21
C GLY A 263 7.29 13.10 5.34
N GLU A 264 6.45 12.20 5.85
CA GLU A 264 6.83 11.21 6.89
C GLU A 264 7.96 10.29 6.42
N ILE A 265 7.89 9.80 5.19
CA ILE A 265 8.93 8.94 4.57
C ILE A 265 10.26 9.70 4.47
N LEU A 266 10.23 10.96 4.05
CA LEU A 266 11.41 11.81 3.92
C LEU A 266 12.00 12.18 5.30
N GLU A 267 11.18 12.46 6.31
CA GLU A 267 11.66 12.70 7.68
C GLU A 267 12.35 11.46 8.26
N LEU A 268 11.73 10.27 8.13
CA LEU A 268 12.34 9.01 8.58
C LEU A 268 13.66 8.73 7.85
N ARG A 269 13.72 8.99 6.53
CA ARG A 269 14.96 8.88 5.76
C ARG A 269 16.02 9.92 6.20
N ARG A 270 15.62 11.15 6.54
CA ARG A 270 16.51 12.19 7.10
C ARG A 270 17.06 11.77 8.47
N ALA A 271 16.25 11.13 9.30
CA ALA A 271 16.68 10.56 10.58
C ALA A 271 17.67 9.40 10.40
N ARG A 272 17.38 8.42 9.54
CA ARG A 272 18.27 7.27 9.26
C ARG A 272 19.65 7.72 8.74
N VAL A 273 19.70 8.78 7.92
CA VAL A 273 20.96 9.40 7.47
C VAL A 273 21.68 10.16 8.59
N ARG A 274 20.96 10.86 9.47
CA ARG A 274 21.52 11.53 10.66
C ARG A 274 22.24 10.54 11.58
N ASP A 275 21.58 9.44 11.91
CA ASP A 275 22.09 8.47 12.87
C ASP A 275 23.28 7.69 12.29
N LEU A 276 23.28 7.43 10.98
CA LEU A 276 24.42 6.90 10.23
C LEU A 276 25.63 7.84 10.33
N LEU A 277 25.44 9.16 10.17
CA LEU A 277 26.52 10.13 10.25
C LEU A 277 27.11 10.24 11.66
N VAL A 278 26.27 10.20 12.71
CA VAL A 278 26.73 10.15 14.10
C VAL A 278 27.57 8.88 14.33
N ALA A 279 27.04 7.71 13.98
CA ALA A 279 27.73 6.42 14.12
C ALA A 279 28.99 6.28 13.23
N HIS A 280 29.13 7.11 12.20
CA HIS A 280 30.35 7.23 11.40
C HIS A 280 31.42 8.10 12.09
N VAL A 281 31.03 9.25 12.63
CA VAL A 281 31.93 10.15 13.36
C VAL A 281 32.44 9.50 14.65
N ASP A 282 31.58 8.82 15.41
CA ASP A 282 31.96 8.13 16.66
C ASP A 282 32.89 6.93 16.42
N ALA A 283 32.79 6.28 15.25
CA ALA A 283 33.72 5.22 14.85
C ALA A 283 35.11 5.74 14.45
N GLY A 284 35.27 7.04 14.16
CA GLY A 284 36.51 7.61 13.64
C GLY A 284 36.91 7.09 12.25
N ALA A 285 35.95 6.52 11.51
CA ALA A 285 36.12 5.87 10.22
C ALA A 285 36.40 6.86 9.08
N ASP A 286 36.81 6.36 7.89
CA ASP A 286 37.13 7.20 6.73
C ASP A 286 35.97 7.39 5.72
N THR A 287 36.13 8.30 4.77
CA THR A 287 35.12 8.58 3.73
C THR A 287 34.74 7.35 2.87
N SER A 288 35.60 6.33 2.75
CA SER A 288 35.24 5.09 2.04
C SER A 288 34.23 4.28 2.83
N GLU A 289 34.42 4.12 4.14
CA GLU A 289 33.40 3.53 5.02
C GLU A 289 32.10 4.32 5.01
N LEU A 290 32.15 5.66 4.96
CA LEU A 290 30.94 6.49 4.85
C LEU A 290 30.16 6.19 3.57
N VAL A 291 30.87 6.13 2.42
CA VAL A 291 30.29 5.77 1.12
C VAL A 291 29.62 4.40 1.16
N ASP A 292 30.25 3.40 1.78
CA ASP A 292 29.70 2.04 1.83
C ASP A 292 28.54 1.88 2.83
N ARG A 293 28.54 2.62 3.95
CA ARG A 293 27.39 2.70 4.86
C ARG A 293 26.18 3.34 4.17
N ILE A 294 26.38 4.44 3.43
CA ILE A 294 25.34 5.10 2.63
C ILE A 294 24.82 4.17 1.52
N ARG A 295 25.73 3.46 0.83
CA ARG A 295 25.35 2.44 -0.16
C ARG A 295 24.45 1.36 0.43
N SER A 296 24.65 0.97 1.69
CA SER A 296 23.79 0.00 2.38
C SER A 296 22.39 0.57 2.64
N VAL A 297 22.26 1.74 3.28
CA VAL A 297 20.94 2.34 3.60
C VAL A 297 20.09 2.53 2.33
N TYR A 298 20.70 3.01 1.25
CA TYR A 298 20.04 3.17 -0.04
C TYR A 298 19.90 1.87 -0.85
N ARG A 299 20.51 0.76 -0.43
CA ARG A 299 20.20 -0.57 -0.95
C ARG A 299 18.93 -1.09 -0.29
N ASP A 300 18.78 -0.91 1.02
CA ASP A 300 17.59 -1.27 1.79
C ASP A 300 16.35 -0.54 1.23
N TYR A 301 16.45 0.79 1.04
CA TYR A 301 15.38 1.62 0.44
C TYR A 301 14.94 1.20 -0.97
N ARG A 302 15.81 0.54 -1.74
CA ARG A 302 15.48 -0.01 -3.07
C ARG A 302 15.25 -1.52 -3.06
N GLY A 303 15.45 -2.17 -1.91
CA GLY A 303 15.39 -3.61 -1.71
C GLY A 303 14.07 -4.00 -1.06
N SER A 304 14.12 -4.25 0.25
CA SER A 304 12.98 -4.55 1.13
C SER A 304 12.01 -3.38 1.21
N ASP A 305 12.51 -2.21 1.60
CA ASP A 305 11.70 -1.12 2.11
C ASP A 305 10.83 -0.52 0.98
N ALA A 306 11.32 -0.58 -0.27
CA ALA A 306 10.59 -0.17 -1.47
C ALA A 306 9.21 -0.83 -1.63
N ALA A 307 9.05 -2.09 -1.22
CA ALA A 307 7.78 -2.81 -1.34
C ALA A 307 6.81 -2.50 -0.19
N GLU A 308 7.34 -2.21 1.02
CA GLU A 308 6.53 -1.75 2.15
C GLU A 308 6.03 -0.32 1.89
N LEU A 309 6.92 0.61 1.54
CA LEU A 309 6.58 2.00 1.19
C LEU A 309 5.58 2.09 0.02
N ALA A 310 5.74 1.25 -1.01
CA ALA A 310 4.78 1.18 -2.11
C ALA A 310 3.42 0.60 -1.72
N GLY A 311 3.38 -0.27 -0.71
CA GLY A 311 2.15 -0.76 -0.11
C GLY A 311 1.42 0.33 0.67
N ASP A 312 2.15 1.09 1.49
CA ASP A 312 1.59 2.12 2.38
C ASP A 312 1.07 3.34 1.60
N LEU A 313 1.77 3.75 0.54
CA LEU A 313 1.29 4.76 -0.39
C LEU A 313 0.05 4.28 -1.16
N ALA A 314 0.01 3.01 -1.58
CA ALA A 314 -1.16 2.45 -2.27
C ALA A 314 -2.38 2.29 -1.34
N ALA A 315 -2.21 1.88 -0.09
CA ALA A 315 -3.27 1.81 0.91
C ALA A 315 -3.78 3.21 1.30
N GLY A 316 -2.86 4.17 1.43
CA GLY A 316 -3.18 5.58 1.65
C GLY A 316 -4.02 6.18 0.52
N GLY A 317 -3.62 5.95 -0.73
CA GLY A 317 -4.36 6.39 -1.93
C GLY A 317 -5.72 5.71 -2.07
N TYR A 318 -5.79 4.38 -1.93
CA TYR A 318 -7.04 3.62 -1.92
C TYR A 318 -8.08 4.24 -0.99
N SER A 319 -7.70 4.44 0.27
CA SER A 319 -8.61 4.91 1.31
C SER A 319 -9.04 6.36 1.10
N ALA A 320 -8.20 7.19 0.44
CA ALA A 320 -8.59 8.52 -0.03
C ALA A 320 -9.67 8.44 -1.12
N GLY A 321 -9.50 7.54 -2.09
CA GLY A 321 -10.46 7.30 -3.16
C GLY A 321 -11.81 6.80 -2.66
N SER A 322 -11.81 5.88 -1.69
CA SER A 322 -13.03 5.41 -1.03
C SER A 322 -13.72 6.55 -0.25
N ALA A 323 -12.97 7.39 0.46
CA ALA A 323 -13.51 8.56 1.16
C ALA A 323 -14.12 9.62 0.23
N LEU A 324 -13.48 9.87 -0.92
CA LEU A 324 -14.03 10.77 -1.96
C LEU A 324 -15.36 10.23 -2.50
N ALA A 325 -15.43 8.94 -2.82
CA ALA A 325 -16.64 8.30 -3.33
C ALA A 325 -17.76 8.18 -2.28
N ALA A 326 -17.43 8.07 -0.99
CA ALA A 326 -18.38 8.02 0.11
C ALA A 326 -19.03 9.38 0.44
N GLY A 327 -18.29 10.48 0.23
CA GLY A 327 -18.75 11.81 0.62
C GLY A 327 -18.88 11.96 2.15
N THR A 328 -19.96 12.62 2.60
CA THR A 328 -20.18 12.98 4.02
C THR A 328 -21.55 12.60 4.58
N GLU A 329 -22.42 11.99 3.76
CA GLU A 329 -23.77 11.58 4.17
C GLU A 329 -23.92 10.05 4.30
N ALA A 330 -22.93 9.27 3.83
CA ALA A 330 -22.92 7.82 3.94
C ALA A 330 -22.37 7.32 5.28
N THR A 331 -22.55 6.02 5.54
CA THR A 331 -21.99 5.28 6.67
C THR A 331 -21.10 4.13 6.22
N TRP A 332 -20.06 3.83 7.00
CA TRP A 332 -19.09 2.77 6.72
C TRP A 332 -18.69 1.98 7.95
N ARG A 333 -18.14 0.79 7.73
CA ARG A 333 -17.45 0.01 8.78
C ARG A 333 -15.99 -0.27 8.39
N TRP A 334 -15.16 -0.51 9.40
CA TRP A 334 -13.78 -0.91 9.23
C TRP A 334 -13.67 -2.42 8.98
N VAL A 335 -12.84 -2.83 8.02
CA VAL A 335 -12.57 -4.24 7.67
C VAL A 335 -11.10 -4.55 7.91
N VAL A 336 -10.83 -5.46 8.85
CA VAL A 336 -9.47 -5.77 9.34
C VAL A 336 -8.73 -6.70 8.37
N ASP A 337 -7.57 -6.26 7.86
CA ASP A 337 -6.67 -7.13 7.07
C ASP A 337 -5.62 -7.81 7.95
N ASN A 338 -5.92 -9.03 8.38
CA ASN A 338 -5.01 -9.89 9.14
C ASN A 338 -3.89 -10.53 8.30
N GLY A 339 -3.82 -10.26 6.99
CA GLY A 339 -2.72 -10.65 6.11
C GLY A 339 -1.56 -9.64 6.02
N GLY A 340 -1.66 -8.51 6.74
CA GLY A 340 -0.62 -7.47 6.81
C GLY A 340 0.29 -7.58 8.05
N ARG A 341 0.82 -6.44 8.51
CA ARG A 341 1.27 -6.31 9.91
C ARG A 341 0.00 -6.31 10.80
N PRO A 342 -0.06 -7.07 11.91
CA PRO A 342 -1.19 -7.03 12.84
C PRO A 342 -1.46 -5.59 13.30
N CYS A 343 -2.73 -5.19 13.26
CA CYS A 343 -3.16 -3.82 13.51
C CYS A 343 -4.14 -3.83 14.69
N ALA A 344 -3.64 -3.63 15.90
CA ALA A 344 -4.47 -3.62 17.11
C ALA A 344 -5.54 -2.51 17.03
N ASP A 345 -5.16 -1.35 16.48
CA ASP A 345 -6.04 -0.21 16.22
C ASP A 345 -7.20 -0.58 15.28
N ALA A 346 -7.00 -1.51 14.34
CA ALA A 346 -8.06 -1.99 13.46
C ALA A 346 -9.03 -2.95 14.13
N GLU A 347 -8.61 -3.71 15.15
CA GLU A 347 -9.51 -4.55 15.94
C GLU A 347 -10.47 -3.65 16.74
N ASP A 348 -9.95 -2.63 17.44
CA ASP A 348 -10.77 -1.64 18.15
C ASP A 348 -11.68 -0.83 17.19
N ASN A 349 -11.18 -0.44 16.01
CA ASN A 349 -11.99 0.30 15.02
C ASN A 349 -13.08 -0.55 14.35
N ALA A 350 -12.89 -1.87 14.23
CA ALA A 350 -13.93 -2.77 13.72
C ALA A 350 -15.03 -3.04 14.76
N LEU A 351 -14.70 -3.00 16.06
CA LEU A 351 -15.67 -3.22 17.15
C LEU A 351 -16.71 -2.09 17.30
N GLU A 352 -16.45 -0.89 16.78
CA GLU A 352 -17.44 0.21 16.73
C GLU A 352 -18.54 -0.06 15.70
N GLY A 353 -18.29 -0.90 14.70
CA GLY A 353 -19.25 -1.22 13.64
C GLY A 353 -19.40 -0.09 12.62
N SER A 354 -20.60 0.49 12.54
CA SER A 354 -20.98 1.47 11.52
C SER A 354 -20.86 2.92 12.02
N VAL A 355 -20.06 3.74 11.34
CA VAL A 355 -19.89 5.17 11.65
C VAL A 355 -20.09 6.05 10.40
N VAL A 356 -20.41 7.32 10.60
CA VAL A 356 -20.61 8.30 9.51
C VAL A 356 -19.29 8.56 8.78
N CYS A 357 -19.31 8.63 7.46
CA CYS A 357 -18.12 8.85 6.65
C CYS A 357 -17.41 10.16 7.01
N GLY A 358 -16.09 10.08 7.23
CA GLY A 358 -15.25 11.19 7.70
C GLY A 358 -15.32 11.47 9.21
N SER A 359 -16.18 10.79 9.97
CA SER A 359 -16.06 10.76 11.45
C SER A 359 -14.90 9.86 11.88
N ALA A 360 -14.44 10.01 13.13
CA ALA A 360 -13.33 9.24 13.68
C ALA A 360 -13.84 7.96 14.37
N PHE A 361 -13.18 6.84 14.07
CA PHE A 361 -13.29 5.59 14.82
C PHE A 361 -12.59 5.71 16.19
N PRO A 362 -12.75 4.74 17.13
CA PRO A 362 -12.22 4.82 18.49
C PRO A 362 -10.74 5.18 18.67
N THR A 363 -9.85 4.84 17.73
CA THR A 363 -8.42 5.22 17.79
C THR A 363 -8.15 6.69 17.41
N GLY A 364 -9.13 7.36 16.81
CA GLY A 364 -9.00 8.70 16.23
C GLY A 364 -8.80 8.71 14.71
N ASP A 365 -8.58 7.54 14.09
CA ASP A 365 -8.50 7.40 12.64
C ASP A 365 -9.86 7.67 11.98
N THR A 366 -9.90 8.41 10.87
CA THR A 366 -11.12 8.57 10.05
C THR A 366 -11.18 7.57 8.91
N VAL A 367 -10.03 7.09 8.43
CA VAL A 367 -9.87 6.05 7.41
C VAL A 367 -8.53 5.34 7.61
N PRO A 368 -8.38 4.09 7.16
CA PRO A 368 -7.07 3.44 7.06
C PRO A 368 -6.12 4.19 6.10
N PRO A 369 -4.81 3.86 6.09
CA PRO A 369 -4.13 3.00 7.07
C PRO A 369 -3.91 3.73 8.41
N ALA A 370 -4.18 3.05 9.53
CA ALA A 370 -3.92 3.58 10.88
C ALA A 370 -2.42 3.67 11.23
N HIS A 371 -1.59 2.86 10.59
CA HIS A 371 -0.14 2.85 10.76
C HIS A 371 0.58 2.28 9.52
N PRO A 372 1.90 2.48 9.37
CA PRO A 372 2.70 1.85 8.31
C PRO A 372 2.53 0.32 8.29
N GLY A 373 2.32 -0.25 7.11
CA GLY A 373 1.99 -1.67 6.89
C GLY A 373 0.55 -2.08 7.20
N CYS A 374 -0.33 -1.18 7.65
CA CYS A 374 -1.77 -1.45 7.79
C CYS A 374 -2.43 -1.52 6.39
N ARG A 375 -3.27 -2.54 6.17
CA ARG A 375 -3.91 -2.81 4.87
C ARG A 375 -5.44 -2.76 4.90
N CYS A 376 -6.01 -2.52 6.08
CA CYS A 376 -7.45 -2.48 6.31
C CYS A 376 -8.18 -1.52 5.35
N ILE A 377 -9.49 -1.74 5.17
CA ILE A 377 -10.33 -0.89 4.31
C ILE A 377 -11.58 -0.44 5.05
N VAL A 378 -12.20 0.63 4.56
CA VAL A 378 -13.58 1.01 4.90
C VAL A 378 -14.50 0.57 3.77
N VAL A 379 -15.69 0.08 4.11
CA VAL A 379 -16.72 -0.35 3.16
C VAL A 379 -18.10 0.16 3.58
N PRO A 380 -19.06 0.34 2.66
CA PRO A 380 -20.42 0.77 3.01
C PRO A 380 -21.05 -0.13 4.08
N ALA A 381 -21.77 0.49 5.01
CA ALA A 381 -22.50 -0.17 6.08
C ALA A 381 -23.89 0.49 6.27
N PRO A 382 -24.91 -0.24 6.76
CA PRO A 382 -26.19 0.38 7.11
C PRO A 382 -26.04 1.42 8.23
N ASP A 383 -26.97 2.37 8.32
CA ASP A 383 -26.95 3.41 9.34
C ASP A 383 -26.98 2.80 10.75
N PRO A 384 -26.18 3.29 11.72
CA PRO A 384 -26.13 2.73 13.08
C PRO A 384 -27.42 2.95 13.90
N GLU A 385 -28.41 3.69 13.37
CA GLU A 385 -29.74 3.88 13.96
C GLU A 385 -30.87 3.11 13.22
N SER A 386 -30.56 2.25 12.24
CA SER A 386 -31.54 1.59 11.35
C SER A 386 -32.02 0.18 11.76
#